data_AF-C9SY08-F1
#
_entry.id   AF-C9SY08-F1
#
_cell.length_a   1.000
_cell.length_b   1.000
_cell.length_c   1.000
_cell.angle_alpha   90.00
_cell.angle_beta   90.00
_cell.angle_gamma   90.00
#
_symmetry.space_group_name_H-M   'P 1'
#
loop_
_entity.id
_entity.type
_entity.pdbx_description
1 polymer ?
#
loop_
_entity_poly.entity_id
_entity_poly.type
_entity_poly.pdbx_seq_one_letter_code
_entity_poly.pdbx_strand_id
1 'polypeptide(L)'
;MFLLPLTLLGLPLALAQQIGTLVPEVPPALTWSNCTTESCTPVTDALTLDANWRWTHETTSAHTCFLDGDWTDICYNLNSGTACAERCAIEGAEYASTHGITTAGGRASLRYVTHSAFGRNVENRVFLLAPGGQYRMFELLGREVRVDVEVGTLGCGLKGALYFVKMEADGGRGRGKNAAGARYGTGYCDAECSQSIKFVDGRANMEGWAPGYTDLELGRGAVGACCAEMGVWQSNSASTAGAHAGSRTTFFPHGCDTDGCGASPYRLGNTHFYGQGKTLDSGAKFTVITRFHEDHVSQSFIQAGEPIDTPTSQASGVQGNAISDDFCDSQASAFGERNRYAEVGGWSSTKRALAGQWVMVMSITHDAYANMLWLDSLYPVDAAGRPGALRGPCPANRGYPAQTVAENPHCFNYAVAILVTPGLTCRFW
;
A
#
# COMPACT_ATOMS: atom_id res chain seq x y z
N MET A 1 -19.23 -61.20 -21.08
CA MET A 1 -18.97 -60.14 -20.07
C MET A 1 -17.52 -59.71 -20.23
N PHE A 2 -17.26 -58.76 -21.13
CA PHE A 2 -15.91 -58.25 -21.40
C PHE A 2 -15.69 -57.00 -20.54
N LEU A 3 -14.79 -57.09 -19.57
CA LEU A 3 -14.33 -55.96 -18.76
C LEU A 3 -13.25 -55.21 -19.55
N LEU A 4 -13.58 -54.00 -20.02
CA LEU A 4 -12.58 -53.04 -20.51
C LEU A 4 -11.83 -52.44 -19.31
N PRO A 5 -10.49 -52.37 -19.33
CA PRO A 5 -9.75 -51.62 -18.33
C PRO A 5 -9.89 -50.12 -18.64
N LEU A 6 -10.46 -49.38 -17.68
CA LEU A 6 -10.51 -47.93 -17.71
C LEU A 6 -9.10 -47.41 -17.41
N THR A 7 -8.33 -47.09 -18.45
CA THR A 7 -7.07 -46.37 -18.32
C THR A 7 -7.38 -44.92 -17.90
N LEU A 8 -7.18 -44.64 -16.62
CA LEU A 8 -7.18 -43.28 -16.08
C LEU A 8 -5.97 -42.54 -16.68
N LEU A 9 -6.18 -41.81 -17.78
CA LEU A 9 -5.24 -40.79 -18.23
C LEU A 9 -5.19 -39.70 -17.16
N GLY A 10 -4.15 -39.73 -16.33
CA GLY A 10 -3.84 -38.63 -15.42
C GLY A 10 -3.63 -37.36 -16.22
N LEU A 11 -4.53 -36.39 -16.06
CA LEU A 11 -4.29 -35.04 -16.55
C LEU A 11 -3.01 -34.51 -15.90
N PRO A 12 -2.07 -33.91 -16.65
CA PRO A 12 -0.94 -33.23 -16.04
C PRO A 12 -1.50 -32.11 -15.18
N LEU A 13 -1.31 -32.22 -13.86
CA LEU A 13 -1.50 -31.10 -12.94
C LEU A 13 -0.58 -29.98 -13.44
N ALA A 14 -1.18 -28.94 -14.01
CA ALA A 14 -0.48 -27.72 -14.33
C ALA A 14 -0.02 -27.09 -13.00
N LEU A 15 1.18 -27.45 -12.58
CA LEU A 15 1.89 -26.89 -11.44
C LEU A 15 1.97 -25.36 -11.64
N ALA A 16 1.57 -24.57 -10.64
CA ALA A 16 1.52 -23.09 -10.67
C ALA A 16 2.67 -22.43 -9.84
N GLN A 17 2.68 -21.15 -9.48
CA GLN A 17 3.58 -20.60 -8.45
C GLN A 17 3.17 -21.21 -7.14
N GLN A 18 4.06 -22.02 -6.60
CA GLN A 18 3.67 -22.96 -5.58
C GLN A 18 3.65 -22.34 -4.20
N ILE A 19 3.08 -23.11 -3.31
CA ILE A 19 3.05 -22.85 -1.88
C ILE A 19 4.18 -23.64 -1.25
N GLY A 20 5.05 -22.94 -0.51
CA GLY A 20 6.07 -23.58 0.31
C GLY A 20 5.43 -24.23 1.55
N THR A 21 6.14 -25.20 2.13
CA THR A 21 5.64 -25.98 3.29
C THR A 21 6.65 -26.07 4.44
N LEU A 22 7.77 -25.36 4.36
CA LEU A 22 8.82 -25.32 5.37
C LEU A 22 8.46 -24.36 6.51
N VAL A 23 7.80 -23.24 6.20
CA VAL A 23 7.32 -22.26 7.18
C VAL A 23 5.79 -22.25 7.14
N PRO A 24 5.09 -22.56 8.25
CA PRO A 24 3.65 -22.54 8.27
C PRO A 24 3.12 -21.11 8.14
N GLU A 25 2.13 -20.92 7.26
CA GLU A 25 1.43 -19.64 7.16
C GLU A 25 0.35 -19.52 8.23
N VAL A 26 0.66 -18.75 9.28
CA VAL A 26 -0.22 -18.47 10.42
C VAL A 26 -0.50 -16.95 10.49
N PRO A 27 -1.52 -16.47 9.75
CA PRO A 27 -1.92 -15.06 9.74
C PRO A 27 -2.28 -14.52 11.15
N PRO A 28 -1.69 -13.40 11.62
CA PRO A 28 -2.06 -12.80 12.90
C PRO A 28 -3.45 -12.17 12.83
N ALA A 29 -4.30 -12.46 13.81
CA ALA A 29 -5.67 -11.97 13.85
C ALA A 29 -5.74 -10.46 14.07
N LEU A 30 -6.67 -9.78 13.39
CA LEU A 30 -6.96 -8.36 13.59
C LEU A 30 -8.48 -8.14 13.62
N THR A 31 -8.95 -7.50 14.69
CA THR A 31 -10.36 -7.15 14.84
C THR A 31 -10.61 -5.73 14.35
N TRP A 32 -11.56 -5.57 13.44
CA TRP A 32 -12.04 -4.26 12.98
C TRP A 32 -13.54 -4.18 13.21
N SER A 33 -14.12 -2.99 13.17
CA SER A 33 -15.56 -2.82 13.35
C SER A 33 -16.23 -2.53 12.02
N ASN A 34 -17.30 -3.24 11.67
CA ASN A 34 -18.20 -2.89 10.58
C ASN A 34 -19.41 -2.17 11.15
N CYS A 35 -19.65 -0.93 10.72
CA CYS A 35 -20.63 -0.06 11.36
C CYS A 35 -21.72 0.42 10.42
N THR A 36 -22.92 0.55 10.99
CA THR A 36 -24.09 1.23 10.43
C THR A 36 -24.26 2.59 11.10
N THR A 37 -25.29 3.35 10.71
CA THR A 37 -25.66 4.61 11.38
C THR A 37 -26.04 4.40 12.85
N GLU A 38 -26.44 3.19 13.24
CA GLU A 38 -26.97 2.88 14.56
C GLU A 38 -25.98 2.12 15.46
N SER A 39 -25.11 1.29 14.89
CA SER A 39 -24.24 0.38 15.67
C SER A 39 -22.99 -0.06 14.92
N CYS A 40 -21.97 -0.46 15.68
CA CYS A 40 -20.75 -1.09 15.19
C CYS A 40 -20.69 -2.55 15.63
N THR A 41 -20.40 -3.46 14.69
CA THR A 41 -20.21 -4.89 14.93
C THR A 41 -18.74 -5.28 14.75
N PRO A 42 -18.11 -5.92 15.75
CA PRO A 42 -16.73 -6.37 15.60
C PRO A 42 -16.64 -7.54 14.61
N VAL A 43 -15.64 -7.49 13.75
CA VAL A 43 -15.26 -8.52 12.76
C VAL A 43 -13.81 -8.88 13.01
N THR A 44 -13.54 -10.16 13.26
CA THR A 44 -12.16 -10.65 13.38
C THR A 44 -11.73 -11.32 12.09
N ASP A 45 -10.81 -10.66 11.41
CA ASP A 45 -10.10 -11.12 10.23
C ASP A 45 -8.64 -11.43 10.62
N ALA A 46 -7.75 -11.58 9.65
CA ALA A 46 -6.31 -11.72 9.89
C ALA A 46 -5.50 -10.83 8.93
N LEU A 47 -4.22 -10.63 9.21
CA LEU A 47 -3.29 -9.99 8.28
C LEU A 47 -2.51 -11.02 7.47
N THR A 48 -2.26 -10.74 6.19
CA THR A 48 -1.30 -11.49 5.39
C THR A 48 -0.20 -10.58 4.86
N LEU A 49 1.05 -11.06 4.91
CA LEU A 49 2.21 -10.38 4.36
C LEU A 49 2.23 -10.49 2.82
N ASP A 50 2.55 -9.39 2.15
CA ASP A 50 2.79 -9.34 0.72
C ASP A 50 3.85 -10.35 0.26
N ALA A 51 3.60 -11.01 -0.87
CA ALA A 51 4.47 -12.03 -1.43
C ALA A 51 5.90 -11.54 -1.71
N ASN A 52 6.12 -10.24 -1.89
CA ASN A 52 7.44 -9.68 -2.17
C ASN A 52 8.41 -9.87 -0.99
N TRP A 53 7.91 -9.87 0.25
CA TRP A 53 8.72 -10.08 1.47
C TRP A 53 8.84 -11.56 1.87
N ARG A 54 8.09 -12.46 1.21
CA ARG A 54 8.14 -13.89 1.51
C ARG A 54 9.39 -14.51 0.88
N TRP A 55 9.96 -15.47 1.60
CA TRP A 55 11.03 -16.30 1.06
C TRP A 55 10.52 -17.05 -0.18
N THR A 56 11.34 -17.05 -1.23
CA THR A 56 11.05 -17.67 -2.52
C THR A 56 12.14 -18.71 -2.82
N HIS A 57 11.79 -19.99 -2.85
CA HIS A 57 12.74 -21.10 -3.02
C HIS A 57 12.16 -22.20 -3.90
N GLU A 58 12.99 -23.17 -4.30
CA GLU A 58 12.54 -24.28 -5.13
C GLU A 58 11.46 -25.13 -4.43
N THR A 59 10.54 -25.70 -5.21
CA THR A 59 9.47 -26.55 -4.68
C THR A 59 9.96 -27.90 -4.15
N THR A 60 11.18 -28.30 -4.51
CA THR A 60 11.76 -29.61 -4.20
C THR A 60 12.93 -29.52 -3.22
N SER A 61 13.37 -28.32 -2.84
CA SER A 61 14.57 -28.10 -2.02
C SER A 61 14.46 -26.75 -1.28
N ALA A 62 15.41 -26.46 -0.39
CA ALA A 62 15.53 -25.14 0.24
C ALA A 62 16.43 -24.17 -0.55
N HIS A 63 16.77 -24.47 -1.81
CA HIS A 63 17.59 -23.56 -2.62
C HIS A 63 16.76 -22.33 -3.05
N THR A 64 17.26 -21.15 -2.70
CA THR A 64 16.58 -19.87 -2.90
C THR A 64 16.50 -19.50 -4.39
N CYS A 65 15.31 -19.14 -4.87
CA CYS A 65 15.08 -18.65 -6.22
C CYS A 65 15.31 -17.14 -6.35
N PHE A 66 15.22 -16.41 -5.24
CA PHE A 66 15.41 -14.96 -5.19
C PHE A 66 16.17 -14.56 -3.92
N LEU A 67 17.36 -14.01 -4.06
CA LEU A 67 18.29 -13.68 -2.97
C LEU A 67 18.92 -12.31 -3.23
N ASP A 68 19.09 -11.51 -2.17
CA ASP A 68 19.79 -10.22 -2.22
C ASP A 68 19.33 -9.28 -3.35
N GLY A 69 18.02 -9.28 -3.64
CA GLY A 69 17.42 -8.40 -4.64
C GLY A 69 17.50 -8.92 -6.08
N ASP A 70 17.96 -10.15 -6.31
CA ASP A 70 18.09 -10.75 -7.64
C ASP A 70 17.51 -12.18 -7.72
N TRP A 71 17.12 -12.58 -8.93
CA TRP A 71 16.82 -13.98 -9.23
C TRP A 71 18.12 -14.80 -9.24
N THR A 72 18.06 -16.05 -8.83
CA THR A 72 19.24 -16.93 -8.86
C THR A 72 19.33 -17.71 -10.16
N ASP A 73 20.44 -18.40 -10.39
CA ASP A 73 20.65 -19.32 -11.52
C ASP A 73 19.54 -20.39 -11.66
N ILE A 74 18.83 -20.69 -10.56
CA ILE A 74 17.65 -21.57 -10.58
C ILE A 74 16.61 -21.04 -11.58
N CYS A 75 16.37 -19.74 -11.59
CA CYS A 75 15.42 -19.10 -12.50
C CYS A 75 16.09 -18.65 -13.79
N TYR A 76 17.30 -18.08 -13.74
CA TYR A 76 17.98 -17.62 -14.96
C TYR A 76 18.28 -18.75 -15.94
N ASN A 77 18.64 -19.95 -15.46
CA ASN A 77 18.84 -21.11 -16.34
C ASN A 77 17.56 -21.62 -17.02
N LEU A 78 16.38 -21.28 -16.49
CA LEU A 78 15.10 -21.63 -17.11
C LEU A 78 14.74 -20.70 -18.27
N ASN A 79 15.28 -19.48 -18.29
CA ASN A 79 15.00 -18.43 -19.28
C ASN A 79 13.49 -18.25 -19.56
N SER A 80 12.66 -18.40 -18.53
CA SER A 80 11.20 -18.35 -18.63
C SER A 80 10.60 -18.02 -17.28
N GLY A 81 9.97 -16.85 -17.16
CA GLY A 81 9.28 -16.44 -15.94
C GLY A 81 8.12 -17.38 -15.56
N THR A 82 7.52 -18.05 -16.55
CA THR A 82 6.52 -19.08 -16.30
C THR A 82 7.17 -20.32 -15.67
N ALA A 83 8.27 -20.83 -16.23
CA ALA A 83 8.96 -22.00 -15.68
C ALA A 83 9.55 -21.72 -14.28
N CYS A 84 10.10 -20.52 -14.05
CA CYS A 84 10.56 -20.09 -12.73
C CYS A 84 9.40 -20.05 -11.73
N ALA A 85 8.23 -19.54 -12.12
CA ALA A 85 7.04 -19.60 -11.27
C ALA A 85 6.65 -21.06 -10.94
N GLU A 86 6.68 -21.99 -11.90
CA GLU A 86 6.39 -23.42 -11.63
C GLU A 86 7.40 -24.07 -10.68
N ARG A 87 8.68 -23.70 -10.82
CA ARG A 87 9.82 -24.26 -10.10
C ARG A 87 9.93 -23.73 -8.67
N CYS A 88 9.41 -22.53 -8.43
CA CYS A 88 9.57 -21.82 -7.16
C CYS A 88 8.26 -21.73 -6.38
N ALA A 89 8.40 -21.71 -5.07
CA ALA A 89 7.33 -21.58 -4.11
C ALA A 89 7.54 -20.31 -3.27
N ILE A 90 6.45 -19.71 -2.79
CA ILE A 90 6.50 -18.71 -1.73
C ILE A 90 6.07 -19.32 -0.40
N GLU A 91 6.83 -19.03 0.65
CA GLU A 91 6.65 -19.62 1.97
C GLU A 91 5.66 -18.87 2.88
N GLY A 92 5.29 -19.54 3.97
CA GLY A 92 4.71 -18.85 5.12
C GLY A 92 5.66 -17.80 5.69
N ALA A 93 5.17 -16.97 6.62
CA ALA A 93 5.95 -15.90 7.22
C ALA A 93 5.96 -15.98 8.75
N GLU A 94 7.13 -15.75 9.35
CA GLU A 94 7.25 -15.48 10.77
C GLU A 94 7.01 -13.98 11.05
N TYR A 95 5.74 -13.60 11.15
CA TYR A 95 5.30 -12.20 11.24
C TYR A 95 6.05 -11.36 12.27
N ALA A 96 6.14 -11.82 13.52
CA ALA A 96 6.72 -11.03 14.60
C ALA A 96 8.26 -11.05 14.62
N SER A 97 8.87 -12.24 14.59
CA SER A 97 10.32 -12.43 14.73
C SER A 97 11.12 -11.98 13.51
N THR A 98 10.57 -12.15 12.31
CA THR A 98 11.28 -11.83 11.06
C THR A 98 10.82 -10.49 10.50
N HIS A 99 9.51 -10.21 10.48
CA HIS A 99 8.98 -9.01 9.81
C HIS A 99 8.54 -7.89 10.75
N GLY A 100 8.55 -8.12 12.08
CA GLY A 100 8.16 -7.11 13.06
C GLY A 100 6.68 -6.70 12.99
N ILE A 101 5.83 -7.61 12.51
CA ILE A 101 4.39 -7.44 12.40
C ILE A 101 3.74 -8.10 13.61
N THR A 102 3.01 -7.32 14.40
CA THR A 102 2.26 -7.84 15.55
C THR A 102 0.85 -7.27 15.58
N THR A 103 -0.08 -8.02 16.16
CA THR A 103 -1.46 -7.56 16.37
C THR A 103 -1.89 -7.74 17.81
N ALA A 104 -2.80 -6.87 18.25
CA ALA A 104 -3.44 -6.95 19.56
C ALA A 104 -4.86 -6.38 19.48
N GLY A 105 -5.88 -7.25 19.43
CA GLY A 105 -7.26 -6.83 19.21
C GLY A 105 -7.39 -6.11 17.86
N GLY A 106 -7.77 -4.83 17.88
CA GLY A 106 -7.87 -4.01 16.67
C GLY A 106 -6.64 -3.18 16.30
N ARG A 107 -5.50 -3.41 16.97
CA ARG A 107 -4.24 -2.75 16.69
C ARG A 107 -3.30 -3.65 15.89
N ALA A 108 -2.73 -3.13 14.80
CA ALA A 108 -1.61 -3.68 14.05
C ALA A 108 -0.37 -2.80 14.24
N SER A 109 0.78 -3.41 14.52
CA SER A 109 2.07 -2.71 14.64
C SER A 109 3.01 -3.23 13.56
N LEU A 110 3.55 -2.32 12.76
CA LEU A 110 4.45 -2.56 11.66
C LEU A 110 5.80 -1.92 11.99
N ARG A 111 6.85 -2.72 12.17
CA ARG A 111 8.20 -2.20 12.41
C ARG A 111 8.93 -1.96 11.09
N TYR A 112 9.64 -0.83 10.97
CA TYR A 112 10.42 -0.54 9.77
C TYR A 112 11.59 -1.51 9.61
N VAL A 113 12.37 -1.71 10.67
CA VAL A 113 13.55 -2.59 10.67
C VAL A 113 13.39 -3.68 11.73
N THR A 114 13.49 -4.94 11.32
CA THR A 114 13.45 -6.09 12.25
C THR A 114 14.71 -6.93 12.08
N HIS A 115 15.44 -7.11 13.18
CA HIS A 115 16.61 -7.99 13.22
C HIS A 115 16.18 -9.39 13.66
N SER A 116 16.55 -10.39 12.86
CA SER A 116 16.42 -11.81 13.18
C SER A 116 17.80 -12.43 13.35
N ALA A 117 17.84 -13.71 13.75
CA ALA A 117 19.11 -14.46 13.84
C ALA A 117 19.81 -14.63 12.47
N PHE A 118 19.08 -14.49 11.37
CA PHE A 118 19.56 -14.81 10.02
C PHE A 118 19.70 -13.59 9.11
N GLY A 119 19.40 -12.39 9.62
CA GLY A 119 19.49 -11.16 8.84
C GLY A 119 18.56 -10.07 9.35
N ARG A 120 18.28 -9.12 8.48
CA ARG A 120 17.45 -7.95 8.77
C ARG A 120 16.35 -7.84 7.72
N ASN A 121 15.11 -7.72 8.16
CA ASN A 121 13.99 -7.29 7.32
C ASN A 121 13.86 -5.77 7.38
N VAL A 122 13.63 -5.14 6.23
CA VAL A 122 13.33 -3.72 6.10
C VAL A 122 11.99 -3.60 5.38
N GLU A 123 11.14 -2.69 5.87
CA GLU A 123 9.76 -2.48 5.40
C GLU A 123 8.82 -3.66 5.61
N ASN A 124 7.53 -3.42 5.39
CA ASN A 124 6.56 -4.47 5.16
C ASN A 124 5.27 -3.86 4.58
N ARG A 125 4.54 -4.71 3.87
CA ARG A 125 3.20 -4.43 3.35
C ARG A 125 2.28 -5.60 3.69
N VAL A 126 1.14 -5.30 4.28
CA VAL A 126 0.16 -6.30 4.71
C VAL A 126 -1.24 -5.97 4.19
N PHE A 127 -2.02 -7.03 4.01
CA PHE A 127 -3.41 -6.97 3.57
C PHE A 127 -4.32 -7.59 4.63
N LEU A 128 -5.58 -7.16 4.67
CA LEU A 128 -6.58 -7.81 5.51
C LEU A 128 -7.16 -9.04 4.80
N LEU A 129 -7.22 -10.17 5.50
CA LEU A 129 -7.62 -11.49 5.02
C LEU A 129 -8.88 -11.94 5.76
N ALA A 130 -9.96 -12.19 5.02
CA ALA A 130 -11.18 -12.75 5.56
C ALA A 130 -10.99 -14.24 5.96
N PRO A 131 -11.86 -14.83 6.81
CA PRO A 131 -11.72 -16.21 7.28
C PRO A 131 -11.62 -17.29 6.19
N GLY A 132 -12.10 -16.99 4.97
CA GLY A 132 -12.00 -17.88 3.80
C GLY A 132 -10.64 -17.91 3.10
N GLY A 133 -9.64 -17.14 3.57
CA GLY A 133 -8.32 -17.07 2.94
C GLY A 133 -8.27 -16.21 1.67
N GLN A 134 -9.32 -15.40 1.45
CA GLN A 134 -9.39 -14.33 0.46
C GLN A 134 -9.20 -12.98 1.15
N TYR A 135 -8.76 -11.96 0.42
CA TYR A 135 -8.70 -10.61 0.96
C TYR A 135 -10.07 -10.13 1.41
N ARG A 136 -10.10 -9.33 2.47
CA ARG A 136 -11.30 -8.58 2.85
C ARG A 136 -11.52 -7.50 1.81
N MET A 137 -12.64 -7.63 1.10
CA MET A 137 -13.08 -6.69 0.09
C MET A 137 -13.95 -5.59 0.72
N PHE A 138 -13.69 -4.34 0.34
CA PHE A 138 -14.41 -3.15 0.81
C PHE A 138 -15.03 -2.38 -0.36
N GLU A 139 -16.23 -1.88 -0.16
CA GLU A 139 -16.82 -0.85 -1.00
C GLU A 139 -16.56 0.50 -0.36
N LEU A 140 -16.22 1.52 -1.15
CA LEU A 140 -15.83 2.83 -0.63
C LEU A 140 -16.85 3.93 -0.94
N LEU A 141 -17.38 3.98 -2.17
CA LEU A 141 -18.31 5.04 -2.60
C LEU A 141 -19.55 5.12 -1.69
N GLY A 142 -19.87 6.34 -1.24
CA GLY A 142 -20.99 6.61 -0.35
C GLY A 142 -20.75 6.23 1.11
N ARG A 143 -19.52 5.85 1.47
CA ARG A 143 -19.14 5.30 2.78
C ARG A 143 -17.99 6.10 3.41
N GLU A 144 -17.65 5.73 4.64
CA GLU A 144 -16.61 6.37 5.44
C GLU A 144 -15.58 5.32 5.90
N VAL A 145 -14.34 5.73 6.09
CA VAL A 145 -13.29 4.91 6.71
C VAL A 145 -12.71 5.70 7.88
N ARG A 146 -12.64 5.06 9.06
CA ARG A 146 -12.00 5.62 10.25
C ARG A 146 -10.79 4.78 10.64
N VAL A 147 -9.70 5.44 10.98
CA VAL A 147 -8.46 4.77 11.39
C VAL A 147 -7.82 5.56 12.49
N ASP A 148 -7.55 4.91 13.63
CA ASP A 148 -6.66 5.45 14.64
C ASP A 148 -5.21 5.20 14.21
N VAL A 149 -4.38 6.24 14.21
CA VAL A 149 -2.97 6.15 13.80
C VAL A 149 -2.06 6.68 14.89
N GLU A 150 -0.90 6.04 15.05
CA GLU A 150 0.18 6.47 15.95
C GLU A 150 1.47 6.58 15.15
N VAL A 151 1.75 7.79 14.67
CA VAL A 151 2.84 8.11 13.73
C VAL A 151 4.04 8.79 14.41
N GLY A 152 3.94 9.09 15.71
CA GLY A 152 4.85 10.02 16.39
C GLY A 152 6.32 9.60 16.39
N THR A 153 6.60 8.31 16.26
CA THR A 153 7.95 7.72 16.17
C THR A 153 8.44 7.52 14.75
N LEU A 154 7.62 7.83 13.74
CA LEU A 154 7.97 7.69 12.34
C LEU A 154 8.61 9.00 11.85
N GLY A 155 9.94 9.00 11.67
CA GLY A 155 10.70 10.19 11.31
C GLY A 155 10.62 10.57 9.82
N CYS A 156 11.34 11.63 9.47
CA CYS A 156 11.55 12.06 8.08
C CYS A 156 12.14 10.94 7.21
N GLY A 157 11.76 10.88 5.94
CA GLY A 157 12.26 9.88 5.00
C GLY A 157 11.51 8.54 5.02
N LEU A 158 10.55 8.39 5.93
CA LEU A 158 9.70 7.21 6.04
C LEU A 158 8.25 7.56 5.75
N LYS A 159 7.48 6.55 5.35
CA LYS A 159 6.07 6.65 5.06
C LYS A 159 5.33 5.49 5.66
N GLY A 160 4.36 5.83 6.49
CA GLY A 160 3.35 4.95 6.97
C GLY A 160 2.09 5.14 6.13
N ALA A 161 1.64 4.11 5.41
CA ALA A 161 0.53 4.22 4.47
C ALA A 161 -0.62 3.25 4.75
N LEU A 162 -1.85 3.77 4.85
CA LEU A 162 -3.08 2.99 4.75
C LEU A 162 -3.83 3.47 3.50
N TYR A 163 -4.13 2.52 2.62
CA TYR A 163 -4.70 2.80 1.31
C TYR A 163 -5.48 1.59 0.80
N PHE A 164 -6.18 1.79 -0.31
CA PHE A 164 -6.97 0.77 -0.97
C PHE A 164 -6.51 0.60 -2.41
N VAL A 165 -6.46 -0.65 -2.87
CA VAL A 165 -6.09 -1.00 -4.25
C VAL A 165 -7.09 -1.95 -4.89
N LYS A 166 -7.23 -1.88 -6.22
CA LYS A 166 -8.11 -2.75 -7.02
C LYS A 166 -7.48 -4.11 -7.33
N MET A 167 -7.14 -4.85 -6.28
CA MET A 167 -6.68 -6.24 -6.38
C MET A 167 -7.87 -7.21 -6.45
N GLU A 168 -7.65 -8.40 -7.02
CA GLU A 168 -8.60 -9.51 -6.96
C GLU A 168 -8.67 -10.11 -5.56
N ALA A 169 -9.87 -10.48 -5.12
CA ALA A 169 -10.11 -11.02 -3.78
C ALA A 169 -9.29 -12.28 -3.45
N ASP A 170 -8.97 -13.10 -4.46
CA ASP A 170 -8.17 -14.31 -4.31
C ASP A 170 -6.67 -14.10 -4.60
N GLY A 171 -6.23 -12.86 -4.80
CA GLY A 171 -4.84 -12.53 -5.16
C GLY A 171 -4.44 -12.97 -6.56
N GLY A 172 -5.40 -13.19 -7.45
CA GLY A 172 -5.15 -13.69 -8.80
C GLY A 172 -4.84 -15.19 -8.83
N ARG A 173 -5.37 -15.96 -7.87
CA ARG A 173 -5.16 -17.41 -7.81
C ARG A 173 -5.73 -18.05 -9.09
N GLY A 174 -4.96 -18.95 -9.69
CA GLY A 174 -5.30 -19.60 -10.96
C GLY A 174 -4.97 -18.77 -12.21
N ARG A 175 -4.56 -17.50 -12.07
CA ARG A 175 -3.95 -16.76 -13.19
C ARG A 175 -2.54 -17.25 -13.44
N GLY A 176 -2.24 -17.54 -14.70
CA GLY A 176 -0.93 -18.05 -15.12
C GLY A 176 -0.51 -19.23 -14.26
N LYS A 177 0.59 -19.05 -13.55
CA LYS A 177 1.08 -19.98 -12.53
C LYS A 177 0.96 -19.26 -11.21
N ASN A 178 -0.23 -19.06 -10.64
CA ASN A 178 -0.39 -18.62 -9.25
C ASN A 178 -1.24 -19.63 -8.47
N ALA A 179 -0.63 -20.51 -7.66
CA ALA A 179 -1.37 -21.38 -6.74
C ALA A 179 -1.49 -20.80 -5.33
N ALA A 180 -0.64 -19.82 -4.99
CA ALA A 180 -0.56 -19.23 -3.67
C ALA A 180 -1.78 -18.35 -3.30
N GLY A 181 -2.13 -17.39 -4.15
CA GLY A 181 -3.28 -16.52 -3.95
C GLY A 181 -3.17 -15.58 -2.74
N ALA A 182 -4.32 -15.03 -2.32
CA ALA A 182 -4.44 -14.00 -1.30
C ALA A 182 -3.88 -14.42 0.06
N ARG A 183 -4.03 -15.69 0.45
CA ARG A 183 -3.47 -16.19 1.72
C ARG A 183 -1.97 -15.93 1.88
N TYR A 184 -1.24 -15.85 0.77
CA TYR A 184 0.20 -15.57 0.73
C TYR A 184 0.51 -14.21 0.10
N GLY A 185 -0.44 -13.28 0.08
CA GLY A 185 -0.19 -11.89 -0.30
C GLY A 185 0.16 -11.66 -1.78
N THR A 186 -0.33 -12.50 -2.70
CA THR A 186 -0.08 -12.33 -4.14
C THR A 186 -1.06 -11.37 -4.82
N GLY A 187 -0.70 -10.91 -6.02
CA GLY A 187 -1.57 -10.11 -6.88
C GLY A 187 -1.56 -8.61 -6.58
N TYR A 188 -0.56 -8.12 -5.82
CA TYR A 188 -0.44 -6.70 -5.53
C TYR A 188 -0.29 -5.88 -6.81
N CYS A 189 -0.91 -4.70 -6.79
CA CYS A 189 -0.85 -3.69 -7.82
C CYS A 189 -1.20 -2.33 -7.19
N ASP A 190 -0.79 -1.25 -7.82
CA ASP A 190 -1.11 0.12 -7.42
C ASP A 190 -1.05 1.09 -8.61
N ALA A 191 -1.22 2.39 -8.34
CA ALA A 191 -1.17 3.41 -9.37
C ALA A 191 0.26 3.72 -9.83
N GLU A 192 1.27 3.39 -9.01
CA GLU A 192 2.68 3.50 -9.36
C GLU A 192 3.11 2.46 -10.41
N CYS A 193 2.30 1.41 -10.64
CA CYS A 193 2.59 0.35 -11.60
C CYS A 193 3.93 -0.32 -11.31
N SER A 194 4.23 -0.58 -10.03
CA SER A 194 5.57 -0.94 -9.60
C SER A 194 6.12 -2.17 -10.34
N GLN A 195 7.34 -2.01 -10.88
CA GLN A 195 8.09 -3.07 -11.57
C GLN A 195 8.89 -3.96 -10.61
N SER A 196 8.86 -3.66 -9.30
CA SER A 196 9.62 -4.42 -8.30
C SER A 196 8.90 -5.64 -7.75
N ILE A 197 7.69 -5.92 -8.25
CA ILE A 197 6.91 -7.09 -7.85
C ILE A 197 7.52 -8.34 -8.48
N LYS A 198 8.00 -9.27 -7.64
CA LYS A 198 8.63 -10.53 -8.07
C LYS A 198 7.70 -11.39 -8.95
N PHE A 199 6.41 -11.41 -8.66
CA PHE A 199 5.45 -12.24 -9.41
C PHE A 199 4.25 -11.41 -9.86
N VAL A 200 4.04 -11.29 -11.18
CA VAL A 200 2.93 -10.55 -11.79
C VAL A 200 2.14 -11.50 -12.68
N ASP A 201 0.80 -11.53 -12.51
CA ASP A 201 -0.11 -12.45 -13.23
C ASP A 201 0.33 -13.93 -13.22
N GLY A 202 0.91 -14.38 -12.11
CA GLY A 202 1.41 -15.74 -11.95
C GLY A 202 2.63 -16.06 -12.81
N ARG A 203 3.48 -15.08 -13.10
CA ARG A 203 4.78 -15.26 -13.77
C ARG A 203 5.86 -14.56 -12.95
N ALA A 204 7.04 -15.17 -12.85
CA ALA A 204 8.20 -14.50 -12.29
C ALA A 204 8.63 -13.34 -13.19
N ASN A 205 8.79 -12.15 -12.61
CA ASN A 205 9.18 -10.92 -13.29
C ASN A 205 10.70 -10.87 -13.52
N MET A 206 11.28 -11.95 -14.04
CA MET A 206 12.74 -12.10 -14.20
C MET A 206 13.29 -11.52 -15.49
N GLU A 207 12.43 -11.29 -16.49
CA GLU A 207 12.86 -10.73 -17.78
C GLU A 207 13.33 -9.29 -17.60
N GLY A 208 14.56 -9.01 -18.00
CA GLY A 208 15.17 -7.69 -17.87
C GLY A 208 15.32 -7.24 -16.40
N TRP A 209 15.33 -8.16 -15.44
CA TRP A 209 15.47 -7.82 -14.03
C TRP A 209 16.79 -7.09 -13.80
N ALA A 210 16.67 -5.85 -13.32
CA ALA A 210 17.79 -5.03 -12.86
C ALA A 210 17.75 -4.98 -11.33
N PRO A 211 18.72 -5.60 -10.64
CA PRO A 211 18.83 -5.50 -9.18
C PRO A 211 18.97 -4.05 -8.74
N GLY A 212 18.51 -3.74 -7.54
CA GLY A 212 18.77 -2.45 -6.90
C GLY A 212 20.27 -2.25 -6.66
N TYR A 213 20.71 -1.00 -6.50
CA TYR A 213 22.12 -0.72 -6.26
C TYR A 213 22.55 -1.10 -4.83
N THR A 214 21.58 -1.23 -3.91
CA THR A 214 21.80 -1.65 -2.52
C THR A 214 20.74 -2.67 -2.09
N ASP A 215 20.96 -3.34 -0.96
CA ASP A 215 20.00 -4.27 -0.34
C ASP A 215 18.68 -3.59 0.10
N LEU A 216 18.67 -2.26 0.13
CA LEU A 216 17.52 -1.44 0.49
C LEU A 216 16.70 -1.00 -0.73
N GLU A 217 17.22 -1.21 -1.93
CA GLU A 217 16.52 -0.87 -3.17
C GLU A 217 15.94 -2.15 -3.78
N LEU A 218 14.62 -2.18 -3.98
CA LEU A 218 14.02 -3.28 -4.72
C LEU A 218 14.48 -3.20 -6.19
N GLY A 219 14.88 -4.36 -6.74
CA GLY A 219 15.12 -4.51 -8.17
C GLY A 219 13.86 -4.32 -9.00
N ARG A 220 13.99 -4.31 -10.33
CA ARG A 220 12.90 -4.04 -11.26
C ARG A 220 12.94 -4.98 -12.46
N GLY A 221 11.82 -5.61 -12.78
CA GLY A 221 11.65 -6.41 -13.99
C GLY A 221 10.99 -5.63 -15.13
N ALA A 222 10.77 -6.30 -16.25
CA ALA A 222 10.12 -5.69 -17.42
C ALA A 222 8.64 -5.33 -17.19
N VAL A 223 7.94 -6.05 -16.30
CA VAL A 223 6.49 -5.91 -16.11
C VAL A 223 6.18 -5.12 -14.82
N GLY A 224 5.28 -4.14 -14.94
CA GLY A 224 4.73 -3.40 -13.80
C GLY A 224 3.33 -3.90 -13.40
N ALA A 225 3.03 -3.90 -12.09
CA ALA A 225 1.74 -4.33 -11.58
C ALA A 225 0.79 -3.13 -11.33
N CYS A 226 -0.12 -2.88 -12.28
CA CYS A 226 -0.95 -1.68 -12.32
C CYS A 226 -2.41 -1.90 -11.91
N CYS A 227 -2.93 -1.12 -10.95
CA CYS A 227 -4.37 -0.95 -10.75
C CYS A 227 -4.70 0.41 -10.13
N ALA A 228 -6.00 0.66 -9.94
CA ALA A 228 -6.41 1.90 -9.28
C ALA A 228 -6.03 1.87 -7.80
N GLU A 229 -5.68 3.03 -7.28
CA GLU A 229 -5.30 3.26 -5.89
C GLU A 229 -6.13 4.40 -5.30
N MET A 230 -6.51 4.23 -4.03
CA MET A 230 -7.12 5.26 -3.21
C MET A 230 -6.38 5.35 -1.88
N GLY A 231 -5.52 6.35 -1.75
CA GLY A 231 -4.88 6.65 -0.48
C GLY A 231 -5.89 7.15 0.54
N VAL A 232 -5.78 6.66 1.77
CA VAL A 232 -6.54 7.20 2.91
C VAL A 232 -5.60 7.98 3.82
N TRP A 233 -4.40 7.45 4.03
CA TRP A 233 -3.42 8.08 4.89
C TRP A 233 -2.01 7.74 4.43
N GLN A 234 -1.19 8.74 4.14
CA GLN A 234 0.25 8.59 3.91
C GLN A 234 0.98 9.62 4.74
N SER A 235 1.72 9.21 5.77
CA SER A 235 2.37 10.19 6.64
C SER A 235 3.62 9.67 7.32
N ASN A 236 4.34 10.61 7.90
CA ASN A 236 5.22 10.39 9.04
C ASN A 236 4.90 11.45 10.10
N SER A 237 5.67 11.55 11.18
CA SER A 237 5.43 12.55 12.23
C SER A 237 5.59 14.00 11.76
N ALA A 238 6.25 14.27 10.64
CA ALA A 238 6.57 15.61 10.18
C ALA A 238 5.58 16.14 9.13
N SER A 239 5.07 15.27 8.26
CA SER A 239 4.11 15.63 7.22
C SER A 239 3.14 14.52 6.87
N THR A 240 2.05 14.89 6.22
CA THR A 240 1.03 13.99 5.69
C THR A 240 0.63 14.42 4.28
N ALA A 241 0.41 13.44 3.42
CA ALA A 241 -0.43 13.55 2.25
C ALA A 241 -1.77 12.88 2.61
N GLY A 242 -2.85 13.66 2.56
CA GLY A 242 -4.20 13.16 2.78
C GLY A 242 -4.61 12.17 1.68
N ALA A 243 -5.92 11.95 1.54
CA ALA A 243 -6.40 11.05 0.51
C ALA A 243 -5.91 11.47 -0.90
N HIS A 244 -5.61 10.48 -1.75
CA HIS A 244 -5.25 10.68 -3.16
C HIS A 244 -5.85 9.59 -4.05
N ALA A 245 -6.17 9.95 -5.30
CA ALA A 245 -6.74 9.03 -6.28
C ALA A 245 -5.77 8.79 -7.43
N GLY A 246 -5.35 7.54 -7.62
CA GLY A 246 -4.63 7.09 -8.82
C GLY A 246 -5.56 6.26 -9.68
N SER A 247 -6.11 6.83 -10.75
CA SER A 247 -7.06 6.11 -11.63
C SER A 247 -6.37 5.55 -12.87
N ARG A 248 -6.80 4.37 -13.33
CA ARG A 248 -6.30 3.72 -14.56
C ARG A 248 -7.25 3.95 -15.73
N THR A 249 -6.71 4.40 -16.87
CA THR A 249 -7.40 4.36 -18.17
C THR A 249 -6.80 3.30 -19.07
N THR A 250 -7.62 2.72 -19.95
CA THR A 250 -7.20 1.73 -20.95
C THR A 250 -6.44 2.33 -22.14
N PHE A 251 -6.35 3.66 -22.23
CA PHE A 251 -5.82 4.37 -23.41
C PHE A 251 -4.31 4.65 -23.36
N PHE A 252 -3.66 4.54 -22.20
CA PHE A 252 -2.22 4.81 -22.07
C PHE A 252 -1.45 3.57 -21.59
N PRO A 253 -0.26 3.27 -22.16
CA PRO A 253 0.56 2.12 -21.76
C PRO A 253 1.05 2.21 -20.31
N HIS A 254 1.17 3.42 -19.76
CA HIS A 254 1.29 3.73 -18.32
C HIS A 254 -0.04 4.33 -17.83
N GLY A 255 -1.07 3.49 -17.79
CA GLY A 255 -2.48 3.91 -17.72
C GLY A 255 -2.89 4.63 -16.44
N CYS A 256 -2.06 4.66 -15.41
CA CYS A 256 -2.36 5.24 -14.10
C CYS A 256 -1.90 6.69 -13.98
N ASP A 257 -2.54 7.43 -13.07
CA ASP A 257 -2.01 8.68 -12.52
C ASP A 257 -1.09 8.37 -11.33
N THR A 258 0.21 8.51 -11.54
CA THR A 258 1.25 8.26 -10.53
C THR A 258 1.46 9.43 -9.58
N ASP A 259 1.08 10.65 -10.00
CA ASP A 259 1.25 11.86 -9.21
C ASP A 259 0.08 12.02 -8.23
N GLY A 260 -1.12 11.61 -8.69
CA GLY A 260 -2.37 11.69 -7.96
C GLY A 260 -2.83 13.13 -7.77
N CYS A 261 -3.96 13.27 -7.08
CA CYS A 261 -4.43 14.55 -6.55
C CYS A 261 -4.76 14.38 -5.08
N GLY A 262 -4.07 15.13 -4.22
CA GLY A 262 -4.21 15.00 -2.77
C GLY A 262 -4.01 16.30 -2.01
N ALA A 263 -4.70 16.41 -0.88
CA ALA A 263 -4.61 17.54 0.02
C ALA A 263 -3.53 17.29 1.09
N SER A 264 -2.33 17.83 0.87
CA SER A 264 -1.28 17.89 1.90
C SER A 264 -1.31 19.27 2.56
N PRO A 265 -1.68 19.40 3.85
CA PRO A 265 -1.83 20.70 4.51
C PRO A 265 -0.59 21.58 4.41
N TYR A 266 0.60 21.00 4.62
CA TYR A 266 1.86 21.75 4.54
C TYR A 266 2.10 22.28 3.12
N ARG A 267 1.91 21.45 2.10
CA ARG A 267 2.03 21.81 0.68
C ARG A 267 1.03 22.89 0.25
N LEU A 268 -0.15 22.88 0.87
CA LEU A 268 -1.21 23.88 0.67
C LEU A 268 -1.03 25.13 1.56
N GLY A 269 0.13 25.31 2.19
CA GLY A 269 0.48 26.51 2.97
C GLY A 269 0.11 26.47 4.46
N ASN A 270 -0.61 25.45 4.92
CA ASN A 270 -0.97 25.28 6.33
C ASN A 270 0.16 24.59 7.13
N THR A 271 1.29 25.27 7.30
CA THR A 271 2.51 24.70 7.91
C THR A 271 2.39 24.40 9.41
N HIS A 272 1.37 24.94 10.09
CA HIS A 272 1.10 24.73 11.52
C HIS A 272 -0.04 23.75 11.81
N PHE A 273 -0.66 23.14 10.79
CA PHE A 273 -1.78 22.24 11.01
C PHE A 273 -1.34 20.86 11.53
N TYR A 274 -0.42 20.19 10.83
CA TYR A 274 0.00 18.82 11.14
C TYR A 274 1.47 18.73 11.55
N GLY A 275 1.75 17.94 12.60
CA GLY A 275 3.09 17.61 13.11
C GLY A 275 3.14 17.59 14.63
N GLN A 276 4.30 17.29 15.23
CA GLN A 276 4.42 17.20 16.68
C GLN A 276 4.11 18.56 17.36
N GLY A 277 3.17 18.56 18.30
CA GLY A 277 2.72 19.74 19.04
C GLY A 277 1.92 20.77 18.23
N LYS A 278 1.39 20.40 17.06
CA LYS A 278 0.57 21.27 16.19
C LYS A 278 -0.93 21.04 16.40
N THR A 279 -1.78 21.69 15.59
CA THR A 279 -3.26 21.56 15.68
C THR A 279 -3.72 20.11 15.67
N LEU A 280 -3.21 19.33 14.72
CA LEU A 280 -3.28 17.87 14.71
C LEU A 280 -1.90 17.34 15.10
N ASP A 281 -1.77 17.01 16.38
CA ASP A 281 -0.50 16.61 17.00
C ASP A 281 -0.12 15.19 16.59
N SER A 282 0.89 15.05 15.73
CA SER A 282 1.37 13.74 15.30
C SER A 282 2.12 12.96 16.39
N GLY A 283 2.50 13.63 17.49
CA GLY A 283 3.14 13.01 18.66
C GLY A 283 2.19 12.17 19.52
N ALA A 284 0.88 12.28 19.30
CA ALA A 284 -0.15 11.51 19.98
C ALA A 284 -1.02 10.73 18.99
N LYS A 285 -1.81 9.79 19.51
CA LYS A 285 -2.82 9.08 18.71
C LYS A 285 -3.92 10.05 18.25
N PHE A 286 -4.37 9.89 17.02
CA PHE A 286 -5.56 10.56 16.49
C PHE A 286 -6.31 9.65 15.53
N THR A 287 -7.58 9.95 15.29
CA THR A 287 -8.42 9.27 14.30
C THR A 287 -8.41 10.07 13.00
N VAL A 288 -8.13 9.40 11.89
CA VAL A 288 -8.34 9.89 10.53
C VAL A 288 -9.69 9.41 10.05
N ILE A 289 -10.50 10.31 9.50
CA ILE A 289 -11.82 10.01 8.94
C ILE A 289 -11.83 10.44 7.47
N THR A 290 -12.01 9.49 6.56
CA THR A 290 -12.10 9.75 5.12
C THR A 290 -13.48 9.37 4.61
N ARG A 291 -14.15 10.30 3.91
CA ARG A 291 -15.50 10.14 3.37
C ARG A 291 -15.46 10.19 1.85
N PHE A 292 -16.09 9.20 1.22
CA PHE A 292 -16.15 9.06 -0.23
C PHE A 292 -17.53 9.48 -0.72
N HIS A 293 -17.69 10.76 -1.06
CA HIS A 293 -18.96 11.31 -1.55
C HIS A 293 -19.17 10.97 -3.02
N GLU A 294 -20.33 11.35 -3.55
CA GLU A 294 -20.68 11.12 -4.97
C GLU A 294 -19.84 11.98 -5.94
N ASP A 295 -19.33 13.11 -5.47
CA ASP A 295 -18.66 14.17 -6.24
C ASP A 295 -17.26 14.54 -5.71
N HIS A 296 -16.88 14.12 -4.50
CA HIS A 296 -15.56 14.40 -3.92
C HIS A 296 -15.13 13.40 -2.83
N VAL A 297 -13.87 13.44 -2.41
CA VAL A 297 -13.37 12.80 -1.19
C VAL A 297 -12.95 13.86 -0.18
N SER A 298 -13.45 13.78 1.05
CA SER A 298 -13.09 14.70 2.14
C SER A 298 -12.45 13.97 3.30
N GLN A 299 -11.54 14.64 4.01
CA GLN A 299 -10.92 14.12 5.23
C GLN A 299 -11.20 15.04 6.42
N SER A 300 -11.35 14.46 7.60
CA SER A 300 -11.38 15.15 8.90
C SER A 300 -10.72 14.28 9.96
N PHE A 301 -10.55 14.80 11.17
CA PHE A 301 -9.83 14.10 12.23
C PHE A 301 -10.56 14.19 13.57
N ILE A 302 -10.21 13.31 14.49
CA ILE A 302 -10.55 13.43 15.91
C ILE A 302 -9.27 13.26 16.71
N GLN A 303 -8.99 14.18 17.63
CA GLN A 303 -7.86 14.05 18.56
C GLN A 303 -8.29 14.46 19.96
N ALA A 304 -7.94 13.64 20.95
CA ALA A 304 -8.36 13.84 22.34
C ALA A 304 -9.89 14.02 22.52
N GLY A 305 -10.70 13.40 21.66
CA GLY A 305 -12.16 13.52 21.65
C GLY A 305 -12.71 14.72 20.87
N GLU A 306 -11.85 15.64 20.44
CA GLU A 306 -12.26 16.84 19.72
C GLU A 306 -12.22 16.64 18.20
N PRO A 307 -13.28 17.02 17.46
CA PRO A 307 -13.27 17.01 16.01
C PRO A 307 -12.37 18.11 15.46
N ILE A 308 -11.59 17.78 14.43
CA ILE A 308 -10.68 18.70 13.74
C ILE A 308 -10.93 18.58 12.23
N ASP A 309 -11.35 19.68 11.62
CA ASP A 309 -11.54 19.74 10.17
C ASP A 309 -10.21 19.94 9.44
N THR A 310 -10.10 19.36 8.24
CA THR A 310 -8.96 19.65 7.36
C THR A 310 -9.02 21.13 6.94
N PRO A 311 -7.92 21.90 7.05
CA PRO A 311 -7.95 23.32 6.72
C PRO A 311 -8.06 23.51 5.21
N THR A 312 -8.72 24.60 4.79
CA THR A 312 -8.70 25.05 3.39
C THR A 312 -7.30 25.45 2.97
N SER A 313 -7.01 25.34 1.66
CA SER A 313 -5.74 25.79 1.11
C SER A 313 -5.47 27.27 1.40
N GLN A 314 -4.22 27.57 1.80
CA GLN A 314 -3.66 28.92 1.88
C GLN A 314 -2.74 29.24 0.68
N ALA A 315 -2.49 28.26 -0.20
CA ALA A 315 -1.71 28.47 -1.40
C ALA A 315 -2.50 29.34 -2.40
N SER A 316 -1.84 30.38 -2.92
CA SER A 316 -2.42 31.29 -3.90
C SER A 316 -2.92 30.52 -5.13
N GLY A 317 -4.19 30.75 -5.51
CA GLY A 317 -4.81 30.12 -6.68
C GLY A 317 -5.36 28.72 -6.46
N VAL A 318 -5.18 28.12 -5.27
CA VAL A 318 -5.74 26.79 -4.95
C VAL A 318 -6.93 26.94 -4.01
N GLN A 319 -8.07 26.35 -4.37
CA GLN A 319 -9.31 26.46 -3.61
C GLN A 319 -9.71 25.11 -3.02
N GLY A 320 -10.19 25.10 -1.76
CA GLY A 320 -10.71 23.90 -1.10
C GLY A 320 -9.67 23.07 -0.35
N ASN A 321 -10.08 21.88 0.07
CA ASN A 321 -9.35 20.92 0.91
C ASN A 321 -9.75 19.46 0.66
N ALA A 322 -10.52 19.21 -0.40
CA ALA A 322 -11.12 17.92 -0.72
C ALA A 322 -10.76 17.54 -2.15
N ILE A 323 -10.62 16.26 -2.42
CA ILE A 323 -10.32 15.77 -3.77
C ILE A 323 -11.59 15.93 -4.61
N SER A 324 -11.56 16.84 -5.57
CA SER A 324 -12.59 17.09 -6.58
C SER A 324 -11.92 17.61 -7.85
N ASP A 325 -12.63 17.62 -8.97
CA ASP A 325 -12.09 18.18 -10.22
C ASP A 325 -11.64 19.64 -10.04
N ASP A 326 -12.47 20.49 -9.41
CA ASP A 326 -12.14 21.89 -9.16
C ASP A 326 -10.87 22.06 -8.29
N PHE A 327 -10.73 21.26 -7.24
CA PHE A 327 -9.54 21.30 -6.38
C PHE A 327 -8.29 20.88 -7.16
N CYS A 328 -8.35 19.75 -7.86
CA CYS A 328 -7.21 19.20 -8.60
C CYS A 328 -6.78 20.11 -9.76
N ASP A 329 -7.74 20.68 -10.49
CA ASP A 329 -7.49 21.61 -11.59
C ASP A 329 -6.85 22.90 -11.07
N SER A 330 -7.39 23.48 -9.99
CA SER A 330 -6.83 24.69 -9.39
C SER A 330 -5.42 24.46 -8.82
N GLN A 331 -5.18 23.31 -8.18
CA GLN A 331 -3.88 22.91 -7.64
C GLN A 331 -2.84 22.79 -8.76
N ALA A 332 -3.12 22.00 -9.80
CA ALA A 332 -2.19 21.79 -10.90
C ALA A 332 -1.86 23.11 -11.62
N SER A 333 -2.88 23.95 -11.85
CA SER A 333 -2.68 25.27 -12.47
C SER A 333 -1.85 26.21 -11.60
N ALA A 334 -2.11 26.28 -10.30
CA ALA A 334 -1.40 27.19 -9.39
C ALA A 334 0.06 26.77 -9.15
N PHE A 335 0.33 25.47 -9.14
CA PHE A 335 1.68 24.92 -8.96
C PHE A 335 2.45 24.80 -10.28
N GLY A 336 1.79 25.01 -11.43
CA GLY A 336 2.41 24.86 -12.74
C GLY A 336 2.79 23.41 -13.05
N GLU A 337 2.01 22.46 -12.53
CA GLU A 337 2.25 21.03 -12.66
C GLU A 337 1.33 20.40 -13.72
N ARG A 338 1.73 19.25 -14.24
CA ARG A 338 0.91 18.48 -15.18
C ARG A 338 -0.31 17.94 -14.43
N ASN A 339 -1.51 18.22 -14.95
CA ASN A 339 -2.74 17.67 -14.39
C ASN A 339 -3.01 16.26 -14.92
N ARG A 340 -2.20 15.28 -14.50
CA ARG A 340 -2.34 13.89 -14.93
C ARG A 340 -3.70 13.31 -14.50
N TYR A 341 -4.19 13.69 -13.32
CA TYR A 341 -5.52 13.37 -12.81
C TYR A 341 -6.63 13.67 -13.85
N ALA A 342 -6.67 14.88 -14.40
CA ALA A 342 -7.65 15.25 -15.43
C ALA A 342 -7.44 14.47 -16.74
N GLU A 343 -6.18 14.25 -17.17
CA GLU A 343 -5.87 13.50 -18.39
C GLU A 343 -6.34 12.03 -18.35
N VAL A 344 -6.38 11.42 -17.16
CA VAL A 344 -6.91 10.07 -16.96
C VAL A 344 -8.40 10.06 -16.62
N GLY A 345 -9.09 11.18 -16.80
CA GLY A 345 -10.56 11.29 -16.71
C GLY A 345 -11.08 11.78 -15.36
N GLY A 346 -10.23 12.34 -14.51
CA GLY A 346 -10.59 13.06 -13.29
C GLY A 346 -11.57 12.30 -12.38
N TRP A 347 -12.54 13.02 -11.83
CA TRP A 347 -13.49 12.48 -10.87
C TRP A 347 -14.36 11.39 -11.49
N SER A 348 -14.71 11.52 -12.77
CA SER A 348 -15.47 10.49 -13.48
C SER A 348 -14.74 9.14 -13.46
N SER A 349 -13.42 9.14 -13.67
CA SER A 349 -12.58 7.94 -13.60
C SER A 349 -12.42 7.43 -12.17
N THR A 350 -12.14 8.35 -11.24
CA THR A 350 -12.05 8.04 -9.80
C THR A 350 -13.34 7.40 -9.28
N LYS A 351 -14.50 7.94 -9.62
CA LYS A 351 -15.82 7.41 -9.23
C LYS A 351 -16.09 6.03 -9.82
N ARG A 352 -15.73 5.79 -11.10
CA ARG A 352 -15.81 4.45 -11.70
C ARG A 352 -14.92 3.45 -10.98
N ALA A 353 -13.72 3.87 -10.56
CA ALA A 353 -12.86 3.01 -9.74
C ALA A 353 -13.47 2.79 -8.35
N LEU A 354 -13.97 3.84 -7.69
CA LEU A 354 -14.60 3.75 -6.36
C LEU A 354 -15.81 2.83 -6.36
N ALA A 355 -16.51 2.71 -7.50
CA ALA A 355 -17.52 1.69 -7.70
C ALA A 355 -16.90 0.27 -7.62
N GLY A 356 -17.54 -0.60 -6.86
CA GLY A 356 -17.09 -1.97 -6.63
C GLY A 356 -16.09 -2.10 -5.47
N GLN A 357 -15.41 -3.24 -5.44
CA GLN A 357 -14.69 -3.72 -4.27
C GLN A 357 -13.18 -3.45 -4.33
N TRP A 358 -12.56 -3.26 -3.17
CA TRP A 358 -11.16 -2.88 -2.97
C TRP A 358 -10.51 -3.69 -1.86
N VAL A 359 -9.19 -3.88 -1.94
CA VAL A 359 -8.39 -4.49 -0.86
C VAL A 359 -7.73 -3.39 -0.03
N MET A 360 -7.85 -3.47 1.29
CA MET A 360 -7.14 -2.56 2.20
C MET A 360 -5.69 -3.01 2.39
N VAL A 361 -4.78 -2.05 2.34
CA VAL A 361 -3.34 -2.23 2.49
C VAL A 361 -2.84 -1.36 3.64
N MET A 362 -1.94 -1.92 4.46
CA MET A 362 -1.14 -1.17 5.42
C MET A 362 0.33 -1.42 5.13
N SER A 363 1.15 -0.37 5.14
CA SER A 363 2.59 -0.53 4.92
C SER A 363 3.42 0.51 5.66
N ILE A 364 4.69 0.16 5.87
CA ILE A 364 5.75 1.09 6.26
C ILE A 364 6.89 0.98 5.25
N THR A 365 7.26 2.09 4.65
CA THR A 365 8.29 2.14 3.60
C THR A 365 9.23 3.33 3.79
N HIS A 366 10.40 3.23 3.19
CA HIS A 366 11.21 4.36 2.75
C HIS A 366 11.00 4.55 1.24
N ASP A 367 11.77 5.44 0.64
CA ASP A 367 11.73 5.68 -0.80
C ASP A 367 13.15 5.84 -1.34
N ALA A 368 13.61 4.83 -2.07
CA ALA A 368 14.92 4.79 -2.68
C ALA A 368 15.11 5.78 -3.85
N TYR A 369 14.04 6.35 -4.40
CA TYR A 369 14.09 7.18 -5.60
C TYR A 369 14.08 8.66 -5.27
N ALA A 370 13.18 9.07 -4.39
CA ALA A 370 13.00 10.46 -4.03
C ALA A 370 13.18 10.72 -2.53
N ASN A 371 13.70 9.76 -1.75
CA ASN A 371 14.03 9.90 -0.33
C ASN A 371 12.83 10.38 0.52
N MET A 372 11.60 10.12 0.06
CA MET A 372 10.35 10.59 0.64
C MET A 372 10.17 12.12 0.63
N LEU A 373 11.00 12.85 -0.11
CA LEU A 373 10.98 14.32 -0.16
C LEU A 373 9.65 14.85 -0.72
N TRP A 374 9.02 14.09 -1.61
CA TRP A 374 7.70 14.39 -2.18
C TRP A 374 6.58 14.39 -1.14
N LEU A 375 6.80 13.84 0.05
CA LEU A 375 5.86 13.82 1.17
C LEU A 375 6.21 14.86 2.24
N ASP A 376 7.49 14.96 2.63
CA ASP A 376 7.87 15.63 3.88
C ASP A 376 8.92 16.73 3.77
N SER A 377 9.35 17.10 2.55
CA SER A 377 10.44 18.05 2.35
C SER A 377 10.21 18.99 1.15
N LEU A 378 11.29 19.63 0.67
CA LEU A 378 11.33 20.36 -0.58
C LEU A 378 11.50 19.38 -1.74
N TYR A 379 10.54 19.34 -2.66
CA TYR A 379 10.59 18.48 -3.84
C TYR A 379 9.93 19.12 -5.08
N PRO A 380 10.63 19.13 -6.23
CA PRO A 380 12.03 18.76 -6.43
C PRO A 380 13.02 19.65 -5.64
N VAL A 381 14.23 19.15 -5.36
CA VAL A 381 15.20 19.82 -4.46
C VAL A 381 15.68 21.19 -4.99
N ASP A 382 15.58 21.43 -6.29
CA ASP A 382 15.94 22.69 -6.97
C ASP A 382 14.73 23.64 -7.16
N ALA A 383 13.55 23.27 -6.66
CA ALA A 383 12.31 24.03 -6.81
C ALA A 383 12.03 24.98 -5.63
N ALA A 384 13.04 25.33 -4.84
CA ALA A 384 12.90 26.25 -3.71
C ALA A 384 12.21 27.57 -4.13
N GLY A 385 11.18 27.96 -3.39
CA GLY A 385 10.39 29.17 -3.67
C GLY A 385 9.32 29.02 -4.76
N ARG A 386 9.24 27.88 -5.45
CA ARG A 386 8.12 27.59 -6.37
C ARG A 386 6.88 27.16 -5.57
N PRO A 387 5.66 27.61 -5.95
CA PRO A 387 4.42 27.14 -5.33
C PRO A 387 4.32 25.61 -5.34
N GLY A 388 3.90 25.02 -4.21
CA GLY A 388 3.71 23.57 -4.08
C GLY A 388 4.97 22.72 -3.93
N ALA A 389 6.18 23.31 -4.01
CA ALA A 389 7.44 22.59 -3.89
C ALA A 389 7.77 22.18 -2.44
N LEU A 390 7.38 22.99 -1.45
CA LEU A 390 7.64 22.70 -0.04
C LEU A 390 6.47 21.89 0.55
N ARG A 391 6.74 20.67 1.00
CA ARG A 391 5.73 19.65 1.35
C ARG A 391 5.82 19.19 2.79
N GLY A 392 6.87 19.57 3.49
CA GLY A 392 7.03 19.37 4.92
C GLY A 392 8.28 20.05 5.45
N PRO A 393 8.53 19.93 6.76
CA PRO A 393 9.64 20.61 7.42
C PRO A 393 10.96 19.84 7.35
N CYS A 394 10.99 18.63 6.80
CA CYS A 394 12.19 17.80 6.78
C CYS A 394 13.26 18.42 5.87
N PRO A 395 14.56 18.34 6.23
CA PRO A 395 15.63 18.81 5.37
C PRO A 395 15.74 18.00 4.07
N ALA A 396 16.03 18.67 2.95
CA ALA A 396 16.12 18.04 1.63
C ALA A 396 17.33 17.09 1.44
N ASN A 397 18.23 17.01 2.42
CA ASN A 397 19.38 16.11 2.45
C ASN A 397 19.18 14.92 3.41
N ARG A 398 17.93 14.54 3.69
CA ARG A 398 17.55 13.40 4.52
C ARG A 398 16.73 12.39 3.72
N GLY A 399 16.45 11.24 4.34
CA GLY A 399 15.59 10.20 3.79
C GLY A 399 16.29 9.17 2.92
N TYR A 400 17.62 9.24 2.80
CA TYR A 400 18.40 8.20 2.15
C TYR A 400 18.16 6.84 2.82
N PRO A 401 17.95 5.74 2.06
CA PRO A 401 17.68 4.42 2.63
C PRO A 401 18.62 4.01 3.76
N ALA A 402 19.94 4.07 3.53
CA ALA A 402 20.94 3.70 4.52
C ALA A 402 20.87 4.56 5.80
N GLN A 403 20.58 5.85 5.63
CA GLN A 403 20.40 6.76 6.75
C GLN A 403 19.14 6.42 7.55
N THR A 404 18.00 6.22 6.88
CA THR A 404 16.73 5.92 7.57
C THR A 404 16.81 4.64 8.38
N VAL A 405 17.47 3.60 7.86
CA VAL A 405 17.69 2.33 8.55
C VAL A 405 18.55 2.49 9.80
N ALA A 406 19.57 3.35 9.75
CA ALA A 406 20.45 3.61 10.89
C ALA A 406 19.77 4.48 11.97
N GLU A 407 18.97 5.45 11.55
CA GLU A 407 18.39 6.48 12.42
C GLU A 407 17.01 6.11 12.98
N ASN A 408 16.26 5.22 12.32
CA ASN A 408 14.85 4.97 12.63
C ASN A 408 14.54 3.46 12.81
N PRO A 409 15.04 2.78 13.86
CA PRO A 409 14.67 1.39 14.14
C PRO A 409 13.22 1.22 14.62
N HIS A 410 12.42 2.30 14.61
CA HIS A 410 11.17 2.40 15.35
C HIS A 410 9.96 1.78 14.62
N CYS A 411 8.90 1.54 15.39
CA CYS A 411 7.64 0.99 14.88
C CYS A 411 6.70 2.09 14.42
N PHE A 412 5.74 1.69 13.60
CA PHE A 412 4.55 2.45 13.27
C PHE A 412 3.30 1.62 13.58
N ASN A 413 2.31 2.21 14.27
CA ASN A 413 1.11 1.48 14.69
C ASN A 413 -0.16 2.05 14.04
N TYR A 414 -1.03 1.12 13.67
CA TYR A 414 -2.40 1.35 13.24
C TYR A 414 -3.37 0.70 14.21
N ALA A 415 -4.51 1.34 14.47
CA ALA A 415 -5.69 0.65 14.94
C ALA A 415 -6.86 0.98 14.00
N VAL A 416 -7.46 -0.03 13.38
CA VAL A 416 -8.39 0.17 12.27
C VAL A 416 -9.83 -0.04 12.73
N ALA A 417 -10.69 0.95 12.54
CA ALA A 417 -12.12 0.87 12.83
C ALA A 417 -12.94 1.29 11.60
N ILE A 418 -13.34 0.35 10.75
CA ILE A 418 -13.89 0.68 9.41
C ILE A 418 -15.41 0.95 9.48
N LEU A 419 -15.80 2.23 9.56
CA LEU A 419 -17.21 2.62 9.60
C LEU A 419 -17.91 2.57 8.22
N VAL A 420 -18.40 1.41 7.80
CA VAL A 420 -19.06 1.20 6.49
C VAL A 420 -20.54 1.65 6.48
N THR A 421 -20.87 2.94 6.58
CA THR A 421 -22.27 3.41 6.45
C THR A 421 -22.68 3.68 4.99
N PRO A 422 -23.91 3.35 4.57
CA PRO A 422 -24.62 4.12 3.55
C PRO A 422 -25.24 5.35 4.22
N GLY A 423 -24.74 6.55 3.91
CA GLY A 423 -25.25 7.81 4.47
C GLY A 423 -24.22 8.53 5.34
N LEU A 424 -23.94 9.78 4.98
CA LEU A 424 -22.74 10.55 5.35
C LEU A 424 -22.78 11.26 6.72
N THR A 425 -23.64 10.85 7.64
CA THR A 425 -23.73 11.52 8.95
C THR A 425 -24.08 10.55 10.06
N CYS A 426 -23.17 10.41 11.04
CA CYS A 426 -23.53 10.18 12.43
C CYS A 426 -22.50 10.79 13.38
N ARG A 427 -23.00 11.60 14.33
CA ARG A 427 -22.29 12.04 15.54
C ARG A 427 -22.23 10.87 16.50
N PHE A 428 -21.04 10.55 17.00
CA PHE A 428 -20.88 9.76 18.21
C PHE A 428 -20.35 10.69 19.30
N TRP A 429 -21.03 10.66 20.44
CA TRP A 429 -20.65 11.32 21.69
C TRP A 429 -19.53 10.56 22.37
#